data_AF-A0AAN8PV36-F1
#
_entry.id   AF-A0AAN8PV36-F1
#
_cell.length_a   1.000
_cell.length_b   1.000
_cell.length_c   1.000
_cell.angle_alpha   90.00
_cell.angle_beta   90.00
_cell.angle_gamma   90.00
#
_symmetry.space_group_name_H-M   'P 1'
#
loop_
_entity.id
_entity.type
_entity.pdbx_description
1 polymer ?
#
loop_
_entity_poly.entity_id
_entity_poly.type
_entity_poly.pdbx_seq_one_letter_code
_entity_poly.pdbx_strand_id
1 'polypeptide(L)'
;MILIPRWHATVFADSVTENSDKSQGVHPSNIQPQNLSKSNDASAVKETPLNIVLPPDSVVHSTDMKLVPQTNSSIASEVPITMTSTSTTTAQPSTSTAEPTPTPSGGSVPPPELHKWIIRDNTTNITCIIAQMAMQLNVTYPGTNSQILNATLNVAGNNSEVAGSCMGAQSMKINWGPGHSLQINFGVNQTAKDFYVSGFVLQVNASILKDYNGTDGVIKYTNTKQEFTAPLEMSYKCDKAQKVNLTAADKLPAVLTMQNTQFEAYMNSTKPEFGAAQDCDTMDTPDIVPIAVGCALAILVLVVLVAYLIGRKRSQNRGYLSM
;
A
#
# COMPACT_ATOMS: atom_id res chain seq x y z
N MET A 1 -35.82 -20.33 -36.47
CA MET A 1 -35.71 -19.43 -35.30
C MET A 1 -34.22 -19.25 -35.02
N ILE A 2 -33.71 -18.02 -35.22
CA ILE A 2 -32.47 -17.43 -34.67
C ILE A 2 -31.15 -18.03 -35.22
N LEU A 3 -30.55 -17.47 -36.29
CA LEU A 3 -29.58 -16.34 -36.34
C LEU A 3 -28.26 -16.58 -35.58
N ILE A 4 -27.19 -16.82 -36.35
CA ILE A 4 -25.79 -16.61 -35.94
C ILE A 4 -25.26 -15.41 -36.74
N PRO A 5 -24.83 -14.29 -36.12
CA PRO A 5 -24.15 -13.23 -36.85
C PRO A 5 -22.63 -13.47 -36.86
N ARG A 6 -22.09 -13.61 -38.08
CA ARG A 6 -20.68 -13.34 -38.42
C ARG A 6 -20.46 -11.83 -38.37
N TRP A 7 -19.48 -11.37 -37.59
CA TRP A 7 -18.97 -10.00 -37.69
C TRP A 7 -17.66 -9.98 -38.49
N HIS A 8 -17.66 -9.18 -39.55
CA HIS A 8 -16.52 -8.87 -40.41
C HIS A 8 -15.56 -7.91 -39.70
N ALA A 9 -14.25 -8.15 -39.83
CA ALA A 9 -13.22 -7.16 -39.56
C ALA A 9 -12.89 -6.42 -40.87
N THR A 10 -13.05 -5.11 -40.87
CA THR A 10 -12.62 -4.23 -41.96
C THR A 10 -11.19 -3.75 -41.67
N VAL A 11 -10.27 -4.07 -42.58
CA VAL A 11 -8.91 -3.51 -42.61
C VAL A 11 -8.94 -2.31 -43.55
N PHE A 12 -8.61 -1.12 -43.05
CA PHE A 12 -8.28 0.04 -43.88
C PHE A 12 -6.76 0.11 -44.00
N ALA A 13 -6.29 0.06 -45.25
CA ALA A 13 -4.93 0.35 -45.65
C ALA A 13 -4.88 1.81 -46.08
N ASP A 14 -3.98 2.59 -45.49
CA ASP A 14 -3.58 3.89 -46.04
C ASP A 14 -2.23 3.75 -46.74
N SER A 15 -2.28 4.00 -48.04
CA SER A 15 -1.17 4.20 -48.95
C SER A 15 -0.63 5.63 -48.84
N VAL A 16 0.68 5.81 -48.69
CA VAL A 16 1.36 7.01 -49.18
C VAL A 16 2.67 6.62 -49.85
N THR A 17 2.78 7.12 -51.07
CA THR A 17 3.82 6.97 -52.09
C THR A 17 5.17 7.58 -51.72
N GLU A 18 6.18 6.87 -52.22
CA GLU A 18 7.57 7.19 -52.44
C GLU A 18 7.78 8.51 -53.24
N ASN A 19 8.76 9.32 -52.84
CA ASN A 19 9.69 9.89 -53.82
C ASN A 19 11.03 10.29 -53.19
N SER A 20 12.08 9.87 -53.88
CA SER A 20 13.50 10.08 -53.57
C SER A 20 13.97 11.48 -53.96
N ASP A 21 14.92 12.05 -53.20
CA ASP A 21 16.13 12.60 -53.81
C ASP A 21 17.30 12.73 -52.82
N LYS A 22 18.49 12.83 -53.39
CA LYS A 22 19.81 12.39 -52.96
C LYS A 22 20.66 13.60 -52.55
N SER A 23 21.63 13.36 -51.65
CA SER A 23 23.05 13.81 -51.75
C SER A 23 23.68 14.42 -50.49
N GLN A 24 24.67 13.67 -49.97
CA GLN A 24 26.01 14.04 -49.51
C GLN A 24 26.26 15.21 -48.53
N GLY A 25 26.68 14.84 -47.31
CA GLY A 25 28.03 15.07 -46.74
C GLY A 25 28.51 16.49 -46.42
N VAL A 26 28.88 16.74 -45.15
CA VAL A 26 30.20 17.22 -44.64
C VAL A 26 30.12 17.51 -43.12
N HIS A 27 31.21 17.20 -42.42
CA HIS A 27 31.51 17.27 -40.97
C HIS A 27 31.61 18.74 -40.43
N PRO A 28 31.59 18.98 -39.08
CA PRO A 28 31.10 20.21 -38.46
C PRO A 28 32.20 21.20 -38.03
N SER A 29 31.77 22.38 -37.55
CA SER A 29 32.62 23.29 -36.78
C SER A 29 31.81 24.02 -35.69
N ASN A 30 32.19 23.68 -34.45
CA ASN A 30 32.36 24.48 -33.24
C ASN A 30 31.90 25.97 -33.25
N ILE A 31 31.21 26.41 -32.19
CA ILE A 31 31.59 27.51 -31.27
C ILE A 31 30.42 27.85 -30.30
N GLN A 32 30.76 27.96 -29.02
CA GLN A 32 29.93 28.36 -27.87
C GLN A 32 29.86 29.92 -27.71
N PRO A 33 29.37 30.47 -26.58
CA PRO A 33 28.10 31.16 -26.41
C PRO A 33 28.19 32.70 -26.45
N GLN A 34 27.05 33.39 -26.61
CA GLN A 34 26.93 34.83 -26.32
C GLN A 34 25.72 35.08 -25.41
N ASN A 35 25.99 35.82 -24.34
CA ASN A 35 25.06 36.30 -23.31
C ASN A 35 24.68 37.78 -23.62
N LEU A 36 23.72 38.32 -22.88
CA LEU A 36 23.16 39.69 -22.86
C LEU A 36 22.08 40.03 -23.91
N SER A 37 20.85 40.25 -23.47
CA SER A 37 20.43 41.53 -22.89
C SER A 37 18.92 41.56 -22.59
N LYS A 38 18.58 42.23 -21.50
CA LYS A 38 17.22 42.57 -21.07
C LYS A 38 16.58 43.53 -22.08
N SER A 39 15.32 43.30 -22.43
CA SER A 39 14.41 44.37 -22.87
C SER A 39 13.12 44.24 -22.07
N ASN A 40 12.86 45.28 -21.27
CA ASN A 40 11.55 45.53 -20.69
C ASN A 40 10.65 46.03 -21.81
N ASP A 41 9.45 45.47 -21.95
CA ASP A 41 8.33 46.28 -22.41
C ASP A 41 7.06 45.89 -21.66
N ALA A 42 6.44 46.90 -21.10
CA ALA A 42 5.22 46.82 -20.33
C ALA A 42 4.04 47.03 -21.28
N SER A 43 3.03 46.18 -21.20
CA SER A 43 1.70 46.52 -21.72
C SER A 43 0.64 46.05 -20.75
N ALA A 44 -0.02 47.06 -20.18
CA ALA A 44 -1.14 46.95 -19.28
C ALA A 44 -2.36 46.38 -20.01
N VAL A 45 -3.01 45.38 -19.40
CA VAL A 45 -4.37 44.98 -19.76
C VAL A 45 -5.29 45.26 -18.58
N LYS A 46 -6.31 46.05 -18.90
CA LYS A 46 -7.34 46.63 -18.06
C LYS A 46 -8.29 45.54 -17.52
N GLU A 47 -8.36 45.41 -16.20
CA GLU A 47 -9.36 44.57 -15.53
C GLU A 47 -10.77 45.11 -15.74
N THR A 48 -11.70 44.21 -16.06
CA THR A 48 -13.15 44.46 -16.05
C THR A 48 -13.76 43.49 -15.04
N PRO A 49 -14.49 43.97 -14.01
CA PRO A 49 -14.97 43.11 -12.94
C PRO A 49 -16.23 42.34 -13.36
N LEU A 50 -16.21 41.01 -13.18
CA LEU A 50 -17.40 40.16 -13.25
C LEU A 50 -18.00 40.05 -11.83
N ASN A 51 -19.12 40.77 -11.64
CA ASN A 51 -20.04 40.58 -10.53
C ASN A 51 -20.68 39.20 -10.63
N ILE A 52 -20.42 38.33 -9.66
CA ILE A 52 -21.21 37.11 -9.44
C ILE A 52 -21.91 37.24 -8.09
N VAL A 53 -23.23 37.32 -8.18
CA VAL A 53 -24.20 37.35 -7.09
C VAL A 53 -24.24 35.97 -6.43
N LEU A 54 -24.02 35.92 -5.12
CA LEU A 54 -24.24 34.75 -4.26
C LEU A 54 -25.76 34.54 -4.05
N PRO A 55 -26.29 33.31 -4.20
CA PRO A 55 -27.63 32.98 -3.71
C PRO A 55 -27.65 32.81 -2.17
N PRO A 56 -28.79 33.09 -1.52
CA PRO A 56 -28.88 33.28 -0.08
C PRO A 56 -28.98 31.97 0.72
N ASP A 57 -28.57 32.09 1.99
CA ASP A 57 -28.71 31.13 3.08
C ASP A 57 -30.01 30.32 3.06
N SER A 58 -29.89 29.03 3.34
CA SER A 58 -31.02 28.18 3.71
C SER A 58 -30.71 27.37 4.97
N VAL A 59 -31.17 27.96 6.08
CA VAL A 59 -31.86 27.34 7.22
C VAL A 59 -31.19 26.15 7.91
N VAL A 60 -30.57 26.52 9.04
CA VAL A 60 -30.34 25.69 10.22
C VAL A 60 -31.65 25.05 10.67
N HIS A 61 -31.70 23.71 10.71
CA HIS A 61 -32.70 22.98 11.49
C HIS A 61 -32.04 22.46 12.77
N SER A 62 -32.07 23.30 13.80
CA SER A 62 -31.79 22.91 15.18
C SER A 62 -33.10 22.49 15.82
N THR A 63 -33.27 21.20 16.10
CA THR A 63 -34.25 20.73 17.07
C THR A 63 -33.58 20.70 18.44
N ASP A 64 -33.91 21.72 19.22
CA ASP A 64 -33.80 21.80 20.66
C ASP A 64 -34.75 20.76 21.28
N MET A 65 -34.24 19.88 22.17
CA MET A 65 -35.06 19.16 23.13
C MET A 65 -34.46 19.32 24.52
N LYS A 66 -34.95 20.36 25.20
CA LYS A 66 -34.68 20.71 26.58
C LYS A 66 -35.49 19.84 27.56
N LEU A 67 -34.75 19.29 28.52
CA LEU A 67 -35.07 18.83 29.89
C LEU A 67 -36.52 18.46 30.29
N VAL A 68 -36.65 17.26 30.87
CA VAL A 68 -37.36 17.06 32.16
C VAL A 68 -36.54 16.12 33.08
N PRO A 69 -36.40 16.42 34.38
CA PRO A 69 -35.67 15.62 35.38
C PRO A 69 -36.58 14.84 36.34
N GLN A 70 -36.18 13.64 36.76
CA GLN A 70 -36.50 13.00 38.05
C GLN A 70 -35.47 11.87 38.30
N THR A 71 -34.99 11.44 39.48
CA THR A 71 -34.78 11.90 40.87
C THR A 71 -34.77 10.62 41.73
N ASN A 72 -33.67 10.43 42.48
CA ASN A 72 -33.47 9.70 43.74
C ASN A 72 -33.65 8.16 43.88
N SER A 73 -32.53 7.51 44.24
CA SER A 73 -32.27 6.79 45.51
C SER A 73 -31.12 5.80 45.31
N SER A 74 -30.25 5.43 46.25
CA SER A 74 -29.91 5.86 47.61
C SER A 74 -28.55 5.21 47.93
N ILE A 75 -27.83 5.83 48.86
CA ILE A 75 -26.52 5.50 49.42
C ILE A 75 -26.52 4.13 50.14
N ALA A 76 -25.43 3.38 50.03
CA ALA A 76 -24.93 2.52 51.11
C ALA A 76 -23.40 2.35 51.00
N SER A 77 -22.72 2.67 52.10
CA SER A 77 -21.29 2.57 52.34
C SER A 77 -21.05 1.30 53.13
N GLU A 78 -20.09 0.45 52.74
CA GLU A 78 -19.64 -0.64 53.60
C GLU A 78 -18.13 -0.90 53.45
N VAL A 79 -17.53 -1.15 54.62
CA VAL A 79 -16.12 -1.19 54.99
C VAL A 79 -15.48 -2.53 54.57
N PRO A 80 -14.16 -2.61 54.28
CA PRO A 80 -13.52 -3.87 53.92
C PRO A 80 -13.14 -4.69 55.17
N ILE A 81 -13.64 -5.92 55.25
CA ILE A 81 -13.22 -6.95 56.22
C ILE A 81 -12.18 -7.89 55.60
N THR A 82 -11.02 -7.96 56.25
CA THR A 82 -9.89 -8.85 55.97
C THR A 82 -10.21 -10.28 56.44
N MET A 83 -10.10 -11.26 55.54
CA MET A 83 -10.00 -12.67 55.90
C MET A 83 -8.64 -13.22 55.47
N THR A 84 -7.83 -13.57 56.47
CA THR A 84 -6.55 -14.27 56.33
C THR A 84 -6.82 -15.76 56.12
N SER A 85 -6.50 -16.30 54.94
CA SER A 85 -6.46 -17.74 54.68
C SER A 85 -5.03 -18.18 54.40
N THR A 86 -4.46 -18.93 55.34
CA THR A 86 -3.17 -19.60 55.23
C THR A 86 -3.30 -20.83 54.32
N SER A 87 -2.53 -20.89 53.23
CA SER A 87 -2.36 -22.10 52.42
C SER A 87 -0.89 -22.44 52.24
N THR A 88 -0.54 -23.61 52.76
CA THR A 88 0.78 -24.27 52.80
C THR A 88 1.32 -24.54 51.39
N THR A 89 2.60 -24.19 51.17
CA THR A 89 3.31 -24.41 49.90
C THR A 89 4.00 -25.78 49.91
N THR A 90 3.64 -26.66 48.97
CA THR A 90 4.39 -27.89 48.65
C THR A 90 4.94 -27.74 47.24
N ALA A 91 6.26 -27.76 47.10
CA ALA A 91 6.95 -27.59 45.81
C ALA A 91 6.78 -28.83 44.92
N GLN A 92 6.24 -28.62 43.71
CA GLN A 92 6.17 -29.60 42.64
C GLN A 92 7.44 -29.51 41.77
N PRO A 93 8.02 -30.63 41.28
CA PRO A 93 9.18 -30.57 40.39
C PRO A 93 8.76 -30.08 39.01
N SER A 94 9.22 -28.88 38.64
CA SER A 94 9.12 -28.34 37.28
C SER A 94 10.31 -28.81 36.45
N THR A 95 10.10 -29.77 35.55
CA THR A 95 10.99 -30.00 34.41
C THR A 95 10.90 -28.80 33.47
N SER A 96 11.87 -27.90 33.58
CA SER A 96 12.10 -26.81 32.63
C SER A 96 12.68 -27.41 31.35
N THR A 97 11.86 -27.51 30.31
CA THR A 97 12.36 -27.62 28.94
C THR A 97 12.88 -26.23 28.57
N ALA A 98 14.21 -26.08 28.61
CA ALA A 98 14.88 -24.90 28.12
C ALA A 98 14.51 -24.67 26.65
N GLU A 99 14.01 -23.47 26.36
CA GLU A 99 13.92 -22.91 25.02
C GLU A 99 15.30 -23.06 24.33
N PRO A 100 15.36 -23.47 23.05
CA PRO A 100 16.64 -23.67 22.39
C PRO A 100 17.37 -22.32 22.27
N THR A 101 18.41 -22.16 23.09
CA THR A 101 19.42 -21.11 22.98
C THR A 101 19.88 -21.01 21.52
N PRO A 102 19.82 -19.83 20.87
CA PRO A 102 20.38 -19.66 19.55
C PRO A 102 21.90 -19.87 19.62
N THR A 103 22.36 -20.94 18.99
CA THR A 103 23.76 -21.19 18.65
C THR A 103 24.35 -19.92 17.99
N PRO A 104 25.57 -19.48 18.32
CA PRO A 104 26.20 -18.35 17.65
C PRO A 104 26.52 -18.75 16.21
N SER A 105 25.61 -18.43 15.29
CA SER A 105 25.74 -18.64 13.85
C SER A 105 26.31 -17.38 13.21
N GLY A 106 27.38 -17.53 12.44
CA GLY A 106 28.20 -16.43 11.94
C GLY A 106 27.47 -15.44 11.04
N GLY A 107 27.79 -14.16 11.22
CA GLY A 107 27.71 -13.13 10.18
C GLY A 107 26.37 -12.92 9.44
N SER A 108 25.23 -13.28 10.02
CA SER A 108 23.93 -12.99 9.40
C SER A 108 23.56 -11.52 9.61
N VAL A 109 23.08 -10.87 8.54
CA VAL A 109 22.51 -9.52 8.61
C VAL A 109 21.35 -9.54 9.61
N PRO A 110 21.23 -8.58 10.54
CA PRO A 110 20.14 -8.56 11.50
C PRO A 110 18.78 -8.47 10.80
N PRO A 111 17.67 -8.85 11.45
CA PRO A 111 16.33 -8.62 10.92
C PRO A 111 16.10 -7.13 10.57
N PRO A 112 15.34 -6.82 9.51
CA PRO A 112 15.03 -5.43 9.17
C PRO A 112 14.13 -4.79 10.23
N GLU A 113 14.40 -3.54 10.56
CA GLU A 113 13.64 -2.77 11.55
C GLU A 113 12.49 -2.00 10.90
N LEU A 114 11.39 -1.86 11.65
CA LEU A 114 10.20 -1.13 11.22
C LEU A 114 10.40 0.37 11.37
N HIS A 115 10.33 1.10 10.26
CA HIS A 115 10.50 2.54 10.24
C HIS A 115 9.28 3.23 9.64
N LYS A 116 9.04 4.50 10.01
CA LYS A 116 7.95 5.33 9.50
C LYS A 116 8.50 6.61 8.88
N TRP A 117 8.08 6.92 7.65
CA TRP A 117 8.46 8.10 6.89
C TRP A 117 7.22 8.89 6.45
N ILE A 118 7.40 10.20 6.33
CA ILE A 118 6.34 11.15 6.01
C ILE A 118 6.87 12.12 4.96
N ILE A 119 6.14 12.31 3.86
CA ILE A 119 6.38 13.38 2.88
C ILE A 119 5.32 14.45 3.06
N ARG A 120 5.79 15.69 3.20
CA ARG A 120 4.95 16.88 3.25
C ARG A 120 5.28 17.79 2.09
N ASP A 121 4.27 18.52 1.65
CA ASP A 121 4.47 19.68 0.80
C ASP A 121 5.12 20.79 1.64
N ASN A 122 6.30 21.25 1.23
CA ASN A 122 7.08 22.23 2.01
C ASN A 122 6.42 23.60 2.10
N THR A 123 5.48 23.93 1.21
CA THR A 123 4.82 25.24 1.16
C THR A 123 3.58 25.24 2.03
N THR A 124 2.76 24.20 1.93
CA THR A 124 1.46 24.08 2.60
C THR A 124 1.53 23.29 3.92
N ASN A 125 2.63 22.57 4.15
CA ASN A 125 2.84 21.65 5.28
C ASN A 125 1.82 20.50 5.33
N ILE A 126 1.13 20.25 4.22
CA ILE A 126 0.17 19.15 4.05
C ILE A 126 0.93 17.86 3.81
N THR A 127 0.58 16.81 4.54
CA THR A 127 1.08 15.45 4.33
C THR A 127 0.43 14.87 3.09
N CYS A 128 1.26 14.36 2.18
CA CYS A 128 0.80 13.74 0.94
C CYS A 128 1.13 12.24 0.87
N ILE A 129 2.19 11.81 1.56
CA ILE A 129 2.57 10.39 1.65
C ILE A 129 2.97 10.08 3.09
N ILE A 130 2.50 8.94 3.59
CA ILE A 130 2.96 8.31 4.81
C ILE A 130 3.26 6.85 4.52
N ALA A 131 4.38 6.34 5.04
CA ALA A 131 4.77 4.95 4.83
C ALA A 131 5.43 4.40 6.09
N GLN A 132 5.12 3.17 6.43
CA GLN A 132 5.70 2.43 7.52
C GLN A 132 5.99 1.01 7.05
N MET A 133 7.24 0.55 7.11
CA MET A 133 7.61 -0.79 6.65
C MET A 133 8.99 -1.20 7.17
N ALA A 134 9.20 -2.51 7.30
CA ALA A 134 10.50 -3.12 7.54
C ALA A 134 10.99 -3.75 6.22
N MET A 135 12.20 -3.39 5.79
CA MET A 135 12.66 -3.70 4.43
C MET A 135 14.05 -4.32 4.41
N GLN A 136 14.20 -5.37 3.60
CA GLN A 136 15.48 -6.04 3.33
C GLN A 136 15.65 -6.27 1.83
N LEU A 137 16.86 -6.03 1.35
CA LEU A 137 17.29 -6.23 -0.02
C LEU A 137 18.18 -7.46 -0.11
N ASN A 138 18.01 -8.22 -1.18
CA ASN A 138 18.98 -9.19 -1.64
C ASN A 138 19.36 -8.81 -3.08
N VAL A 139 20.57 -8.29 -3.27
CA VAL A 139 21.04 -7.78 -4.56
C VAL A 139 22.05 -8.73 -5.18
N THR A 140 21.86 -9.03 -6.46
CA THR A 140 22.81 -9.82 -7.25
C THR A 140 23.68 -8.89 -8.08
N TYR A 141 25.00 -9.13 -8.10
CA TYR A 141 25.99 -8.26 -8.75
C TYR A 141 27.16 -9.07 -9.35
N PRO A 142 27.87 -8.53 -10.36
CA PRO A 142 29.03 -9.20 -10.93
C PRO A 142 30.21 -9.12 -9.97
N GLY A 143 30.78 -10.28 -9.65
CA GLY A 143 31.98 -10.43 -8.85
C GLY A 143 33.23 -10.62 -9.72
N THR A 144 34.40 -10.56 -9.08
CA THR A 144 35.67 -10.93 -9.71
C THR A 144 35.64 -12.39 -10.19
N ASN A 145 36.52 -12.73 -11.13
CA ASN A 145 36.61 -14.08 -11.74
C ASN A 145 35.31 -14.53 -12.42
N SER A 146 34.53 -13.58 -12.97
CA SER A 146 33.26 -13.85 -13.66
C SER A 146 32.21 -14.57 -12.80
N GLN A 147 32.29 -14.45 -11.48
CA GLN A 147 31.28 -14.99 -10.57
C GLN A 147 30.09 -14.04 -10.45
N ILE A 148 28.92 -14.59 -10.12
CA ILE A 148 27.75 -13.82 -9.74
C ILE A 148 27.58 -13.94 -8.23
N LEU A 149 27.62 -12.81 -7.55
CA LEU A 149 27.58 -12.72 -6.08
C LEU A 149 26.29 -12.09 -5.62
N ASN A 150 25.91 -12.36 -4.37
CA ASN A 150 24.74 -11.79 -3.72
C ASN A 150 25.14 -11.08 -2.44
N ALA A 151 24.45 -9.99 -2.11
CA ALA A 151 24.57 -9.30 -0.83
C ALA A 151 23.18 -9.01 -0.26
N THR A 152 23.05 -9.23 1.05
CA THR A 152 21.86 -8.86 1.80
C THR A 152 22.09 -7.53 2.51
N LEU A 153 21.14 -6.60 2.41
CA LEU A 153 21.23 -5.26 2.97
C LEU A 153 19.88 -4.89 3.59
N ASN A 154 19.86 -4.34 4.81
CA ASN A 154 18.62 -3.77 5.34
C ASN A 154 18.44 -2.34 4.81
N VAL A 155 17.20 -1.96 4.54
CA VAL A 155 16.86 -0.60 4.10
C VAL A 155 16.43 0.23 5.30
N ALA A 156 17.08 1.38 5.38
CA ALA A 156 17.12 2.33 6.48
C ALA A 156 17.61 1.76 7.81
N GLY A 157 18.51 2.53 8.43
CA GLY A 157 18.69 2.53 9.88
C GLY A 157 18.26 3.89 10.44
N ASN A 158 18.56 4.11 11.71
CA ASN A 158 18.12 5.27 12.51
C ASN A 158 18.34 6.67 11.89
N ASN A 159 19.22 6.82 10.89
CA ASN A 159 19.59 8.11 10.29
C ASN A 159 19.25 8.21 8.79
N SER A 160 18.13 7.60 8.36
CA SER A 160 17.68 7.74 6.97
C SER A 160 17.08 9.12 6.69
N GLU A 161 17.49 9.73 5.58
CA GLU A 161 16.91 10.97 5.06
C GLU A 161 15.82 10.65 4.04
N VAL A 162 14.69 11.33 4.13
CA VAL A 162 13.57 11.14 3.19
C VAL A 162 13.36 12.39 2.35
N ALA A 163 13.17 12.21 1.05
CA ALA A 163 12.76 13.23 0.10
C ALA A 163 11.53 12.75 -0.68
N GLY A 164 10.75 13.64 -1.26
CA GLY A 164 9.58 13.24 -2.04
C GLY A 164 8.94 14.37 -2.81
N SER A 165 7.94 14.03 -3.62
CA SER A 165 7.12 14.99 -4.36
C SER A 165 5.64 14.76 -4.05
N CYS A 166 4.92 15.83 -3.70
CA CYS A 166 3.47 15.81 -3.50
C CYS A 166 2.68 16.21 -4.75
N MET A 167 3.35 16.75 -5.77
CA MET A 167 2.70 17.29 -6.97
C MET A 167 2.69 16.28 -8.12
N GLY A 168 1.57 16.19 -8.82
CA GLY A 168 1.41 15.27 -9.96
C GLY A 168 1.58 13.83 -9.53
N ALA A 169 2.46 13.09 -10.21
CA ALA A 169 2.86 11.76 -9.77
C ALA A 169 3.69 11.87 -8.48
N GLN A 170 3.21 11.26 -7.41
CA GLN A 170 3.85 11.32 -6.10
C GLN A 170 4.98 10.31 -5.97
N SER A 171 5.99 10.65 -5.17
CA SER A 171 7.10 9.75 -4.89
C SER A 171 7.71 10.00 -3.51
N MET A 172 8.28 8.94 -2.93
CA MET A 172 9.05 8.97 -1.71
C MET A 172 10.40 8.30 -1.97
N LYS A 173 11.50 8.96 -1.61
CA LYS A 173 12.87 8.46 -1.73
C LYS A 173 13.53 8.46 -0.36
N ILE A 174 13.89 7.26 0.09
CA ILE A 174 14.59 7.01 1.35
C ILE A 174 16.07 6.87 1.02
N ASN A 175 16.92 7.69 1.63
CA ASN A 175 18.37 7.65 1.49
C ASN A 175 18.97 7.23 2.84
N TRP A 176 19.79 6.19 2.87
CA TRP A 176 20.39 5.67 4.13
C TRP A 176 21.92 5.64 4.10
N GLY A 177 22.51 6.38 3.17
CA GLY A 177 23.95 6.55 3.06
C GLY A 177 24.37 7.00 1.66
N PRO A 178 25.64 7.38 1.47
CA PRO A 178 26.16 7.81 0.17
C PRO A 178 25.96 6.72 -0.89
N GLY A 179 25.23 7.04 -1.97
CA GLY A 179 24.95 6.09 -3.06
C GLY A 179 23.92 5.02 -2.72
N HIS A 180 23.24 5.12 -1.59
CA HIS A 180 22.19 4.18 -1.16
C HIS A 180 20.83 4.87 -1.10
N SER A 181 19.90 4.43 -1.94
CA SER A 181 18.53 4.95 -1.89
C SER A 181 17.48 3.99 -2.43
N LEU A 182 16.26 4.10 -1.92
CA LEU A 182 15.08 3.39 -2.40
C LEU A 182 13.99 4.43 -2.64
N GLN A 183 13.59 4.56 -3.90
CA GLN A 183 12.48 5.40 -4.30
C GLN A 183 11.27 4.54 -4.62
N ILE A 184 10.14 4.90 -4.03
CA ILE A 184 8.81 4.35 -4.28
C ILE A 184 8.03 5.40 -5.06
N ASN A 185 7.52 5.01 -6.22
CA ASN A 185 6.69 5.87 -7.06
C ASN A 185 5.22 5.47 -6.92
N PHE A 186 4.35 6.45 -6.81
CA PHE A 186 2.92 6.25 -6.65
C PHE A 186 2.17 6.78 -7.86
N GLY A 187 1.23 5.99 -8.37
CA GLY A 187 0.26 6.41 -9.38
C GLY A 187 -1.14 6.53 -8.78
N VAL A 188 -2.04 7.20 -9.50
CA VAL A 188 -3.43 7.37 -9.11
C VAL A 188 -4.33 7.05 -10.30
N ASN A 189 -5.41 6.31 -10.08
CA ASN A 189 -6.50 6.17 -11.02
C ASN A 189 -7.67 7.06 -10.57
N GLN A 190 -7.84 8.19 -11.25
CA GLN A 190 -8.90 9.14 -10.89
C GLN A 190 -10.32 8.62 -11.15
N THR A 191 -10.46 7.65 -12.05
CA THR A 191 -11.75 7.04 -12.40
C THR A 191 -12.14 5.99 -11.36
N ALA A 192 -11.23 5.07 -11.03
CA ALA A 192 -11.45 4.03 -10.02
C ALA A 192 -11.36 4.53 -8.57
N LYS A 193 -10.83 5.76 -8.37
CA LYS A 193 -10.58 6.37 -7.06
C LYS A 193 -9.63 5.53 -6.19
N ASP A 194 -8.59 4.99 -6.81
CA ASP A 194 -7.53 4.26 -6.14
C ASP A 194 -6.15 4.88 -6.41
N PHE A 195 -5.20 4.55 -5.56
CA PHE A 195 -3.78 4.77 -5.79
C PHE A 195 -3.05 3.43 -5.78
N TYR A 196 -1.85 3.41 -6.34
CA TYR A 196 -1.03 2.20 -6.45
C TYR A 196 0.45 2.56 -6.46
N VAL A 197 1.31 1.59 -6.18
CA VAL A 197 2.74 1.73 -6.42
C VAL A 197 2.99 1.48 -7.90
N SER A 198 3.55 2.48 -8.60
CA SER A 198 3.86 2.40 -10.04
C SER A 198 5.26 1.84 -10.32
N GLY A 199 6.11 1.78 -9.30
CA GLY A 199 7.41 1.16 -9.39
C GLY A 199 8.37 1.55 -8.29
N PHE A 200 9.53 0.92 -8.33
CA PHE A 200 10.61 1.12 -7.38
C PHE A 200 11.92 1.41 -8.11
N VAL A 201 12.74 2.28 -7.54
CA VAL A 201 14.12 2.52 -7.99
C VAL A 201 15.05 2.38 -6.81
N LEU A 202 15.89 1.35 -6.85
CA LEU A 202 16.92 1.08 -5.86
C LEU A 202 18.27 1.52 -6.40
N GLN A 203 19.07 2.17 -5.56
CA GLN A 203 20.48 2.46 -5.80
C GLN A 203 21.31 1.88 -4.65
N VAL A 204 22.37 1.17 -4.99
CA VAL A 204 23.32 0.58 -4.04
C VAL A 204 24.72 1.01 -4.41
N ASN A 205 25.43 1.60 -3.46
CA ASN A 205 26.85 1.91 -3.61
C ASN A 205 27.65 0.61 -3.79
N ALA A 206 28.45 0.53 -4.85
CA ALA A 206 29.21 -0.66 -5.16
C ALA A 206 30.37 -0.90 -4.16
N SER A 207 30.84 0.12 -3.45
CA SER A 207 31.96 0.00 -2.49
C SER A 207 31.68 -0.91 -1.30
N ILE A 208 30.41 -1.15 -0.97
CA ILE A 208 30.02 -2.09 0.09
C ILE A 208 29.85 -3.52 -0.41
N LEU A 209 29.91 -3.73 -1.73
CA LEU A 209 29.75 -5.04 -2.36
C LEU A 209 31.12 -5.68 -2.51
N LYS A 210 31.34 -6.74 -1.73
CA LYS A 210 32.62 -7.44 -1.70
C LYS A 210 32.94 -8.03 -3.06
N ASP A 211 34.18 -7.84 -3.52
CA ASP A 211 34.69 -8.41 -4.77
C ASP A 211 33.89 -7.96 -6.02
N TYR A 212 33.21 -6.80 -5.97
CA TYR A 212 32.50 -6.22 -7.12
C TYR A 212 33.43 -6.00 -8.32
N ASN A 213 32.98 -6.40 -9.50
CA ASN A 213 33.73 -6.35 -10.75
C ASN A 213 32.94 -5.60 -11.83
N GLY A 214 32.53 -4.36 -11.53
CA GLY A 214 31.95 -3.45 -12.51
C GLY A 214 32.61 -2.07 -12.44
N THR A 215 32.26 -1.23 -13.42
CA THR A 215 32.85 0.12 -13.56
C THR A 215 32.07 1.19 -12.81
N ASP A 216 30.80 0.91 -12.48
CA ASP A 216 29.90 1.89 -11.89
C ASP A 216 30.07 1.94 -10.37
N GLY A 217 30.19 3.15 -9.81
CA GLY A 217 30.23 3.34 -8.35
C GLY A 217 28.89 3.08 -7.66
N VAL A 218 27.79 3.03 -8.41
CA VAL A 218 26.43 2.79 -7.91
C VAL A 218 25.70 1.88 -8.88
N ILE A 219 25.14 0.79 -8.37
CA ILE A 219 24.28 -0.11 -9.14
C ILE A 219 22.83 0.31 -8.96
N LYS A 220 22.12 0.49 -10.08
CA LYS A 220 20.69 0.84 -10.10
C LYS A 220 19.85 -0.39 -10.46
N TYR A 221 18.84 -0.68 -9.65
CA TYR A 221 17.82 -1.69 -9.92
C TYR A 221 16.45 -1.04 -10.01
N THR A 222 15.59 -1.50 -10.93
CA THR A 222 14.26 -0.92 -11.15
C THR A 222 13.17 -1.96 -11.24
N ASN A 223 11.97 -1.57 -10.80
CA ASN A 223 10.71 -2.27 -11.06
C ASN A 223 9.70 -1.23 -11.56
N THR A 224 8.90 -1.58 -12.57
CA THR A 224 7.87 -0.71 -13.16
C THR A 224 6.51 -1.39 -13.17
N LYS A 225 6.29 -2.35 -12.26
CA LYS A 225 5.04 -3.09 -12.17
C LYS A 225 4.09 -2.30 -11.25
N GLN A 226 2.87 -2.12 -11.73
CA GLN A 226 1.80 -1.57 -10.91
C GLN A 226 1.30 -2.63 -9.92
N GLU A 227 1.48 -2.38 -8.63
CA GLU A 227 1.11 -3.28 -7.54
C GLU A 227 0.64 -2.49 -6.31
N PHE A 228 0.17 -3.23 -5.30
CA PHE A 228 -0.17 -2.70 -3.98
C PHE A 228 -1.20 -1.55 -4.03
N THR A 229 -2.28 -1.80 -4.76
CA THR A 229 -3.38 -0.86 -4.94
C THR A 229 -4.22 -0.73 -3.67
N ALA A 230 -4.64 0.48 -3.34
CA ALA A 230 -5.64 0.76 -2.30
C ALA A 230 -6.54 1.94 -2.71
N PRO A 231 -7.79 2.02 -2.20
CA PRO A 231 -8.65 3.18 -2.42
C PRO A 231 -8.01 4.48 -1.92
N LEU A 232 -8.34 5.60 -2.54
CA LEU A 232 -7.98 6.93 -2.02
C LEU A 232 -8.61 7.14 -0.64
N GLU A 233 -7.96 7.93 0.22
CA GLU A 233 -8.34 8.16 1.63
C GLU A 233 -8.25 6.92 2.54
N MET A 234 -7.69 5.82 2.02
CA MET A 234 -7.39 4.59 2.75
C MET A 234 -5.90 4.28 2.63
N SER A 235 -5.38 3.50 3.57
CA SER A 235 -4.01 3.01 3.54
C SER A 235 -3.95 1.57 3.04
N TYR A 236 -2.97 1.24 2.23
CA TYR A 236 -2.62 -0.15 1.97
C TYR A 236 -1.93 -0.72 3.20
N LYS A 237 -2.34 -1.90 3.71
CA LYS A 237 -1.72 -2.56 4.87
C LYS A 237 -1.43 -4.04 4.57
N CYS A 238 -0.27 -4.53 4.97
CA CYS A 238 0.11 -5.93 4.83
C CYS A 238 1.12 -6.35 5.91
N ASP A 239 0.69 -7.21 6.82
CA ASP A 239 1.57 -7.71 7.89
C ASP A 239 2.53 -8.80 7.37
N LYS A 240 2.11 -9.56 6.35
CA LYS A 240 2.91 -10.62 5.71
C LYS A 240 4.06 -10.07 4.88
N ALA A 241 5.11 -10.87 4.72
CA ALA A 241 6.25 -10.55 3.87
C ALA A 241 5.86 -10.51 2.39
N GLN A 242 6.12 -9.38 1.75
CA GLN A 242 5.90 -9.14 0.32
C GLN A 242 7.25 -9.05 -0.39
N LYS A 243 7.34 -9.58 -1.62
CA LYS A 243 8.56 -9.57 -2.41
C LYS A 243 8.36 -8.83 -3.71
N VAL A 244 9.25 -7.89 -4.00
CA VAL A 244 9.30 -7.13 -5.25
C VAL A 244 10.59 -7.49 -5.97
N ASN A 245 10.46 -7.97 -7.21
CA ASN A 245 11.61 -8.23 -8.07
C ASN A 245 12.02 -6.94 -8.78
N LEU A 246 13.30 -6.59 -8.65
CA LEU A 246 13.96 -5.46 -9.28
C LEU A 246 15.03 -5.99 -10.24
N THR A 247 15.35 -5.23 -11.27
CA THR A 247 16.33 -5.64 -12.28
C THR A 247 17.31 -4.52 -12.57
N ALA A 248 18.60 -4.84 -12.63
CA ALA A 248 19.65 -3.92 -13.09
C ALA A 248 19.73 -3.86 -14.62
N ALA A 249 20.49 -2.90 -15.16
CA ALA A 249 20.71 -2.76 -16.61
C ALA A 249 21.29 -4.05 -17.24
N ASP A 250 22.20 -4.72 -16.53
CA ASP A 250 22.83 -5.97 -16.96
C ASP A 250 21.96 -7.21 -16.70
N LYS A 251 20.65 -7.02 -16.44
CA LYS A 251 19.65 -8.06 -16.17
C LYS A 251 19.90 -8.87 -14.90
N LEU A 252 20.79 -8.40 -14.03
CA LEU A 252 20.98 -9.01 -12.71
C LEU A 252 19.81 -8.68 -11.78
N PRO A 253 19.27 -9.67 -11.06
CA PRO A 253 18.11 -9.47 -10.22
C PRO A 253 18.47 -8.82 -8.88
N ALA A 254 17.48 -8.18 -8.28
CA ALA A 254 17.45 -7.89 -6.86
C ALA A 254 16.05 -8.16 -6.33
N VAL A 255 15.94 -8.55 -5.06
CA VAL A 255 14.66 -8.79 -4.40
C VAL A 255 14.54 -7.84 -3.22
N LEU A 256 13.53 -6.97 -3.25
CA LEU A 256 13.11 -6.19 -2.11
C LEU A 256 12.05 -6.98 -1.35
N THR A 257 12.31 -7.28 -0.08
CA THR A 257 11.35 -7.89 0.84
C THR A 257 10.84 -6.82 1.80
N MET A 258 9.53 -6.62 1.84
CA MET A 258 8.83 -5.67 2.73
C MET A 258 7.97 -6.46 3.73
N GLN A 259 7.97 -6.07 4.99
CA GLN A 259 7.20 -6.68 6.09
C GLN A 259 6.54 -5.60 6.94
N ASN A 260 5.39 -5.91 7.54
CA ASN A 260 4.61 -4.95 8.33
C ASN A 260 4.41 -3.63 7.56
N THR A 261 4.04 -3.76 6.29
CA THR A 261 3.94 -2.66 5.34
C THR A 261 2.62 -1.95 5.54
N GLN A 262 2.65 -0.64 5.73
CA GLN A 262 1.48 0.22 5.62
C GLN A 262 1.86 1.52 4.94
N PHE A 263 1.17 1.91 3.87
CA PHE A 263 1.42 3.20 3.23
C PHE A 263 0.15 3.79 2.65
N GLU A 264 0.15 5.11 2.53
CA GLU A 264 -0.91 5.89 1.93
C GLU A 264 -0.27 7.04 1.15
N ALA A 265 -0.77 7.27 -0.06
CA ALA A 265 -0.31 8.32 -0.95
C ALA A 265 -1.51 9.16 -1.41
N TYR A 266 -1.23 10.31 -2.02
CA TYR A 266 -2.23 11.29 -2.46
C TYR A 266 -3.09 11.82 -1.30
N MET A 267 -2.53 11.84 -0.10
CA MET A 267 -3.19 12.40 1.08
C MET A 267 -3.33 13.92 0.94
N ASN A 268 -4.36 14.44 1.61
CA ASN A 268 -4.56 15.88 1.80
C ASN A 268 -4.88 16.15 3.28
N SER A 269 -3.91 15.87 4.16
CA SER A 269 -4.09 15.96 5.62
C SER A 269 -2.98 16.76 6.28
N THR A 270 -3.31 17.57 7.28
CA THR A 270 -2.32 18.25 8.13
C THR A 270 -1.66 17.29 9.12
N LYS A 271 -2.34 16.17 9.45
CA LYS A 271 -1.87 15.15 10.38
C LYS A 271 -1.28 13.93 9.63
N PRO A 272 -0.11 13.41 10.06
CA PRO A 272 0.52 12.25 9.44
C PRO A 272 0.00 10.96 10.06
N GLU A 273 -1.30 10.72 9.90
CA GLU A 273 -2.01 9.55 10.40
C GLU A 273 -2.57 8.77 9.21
N PHE A 274 -2.52 7.44 9.27
CA PHE A 274 -3.12 6.61 8.25
C PHE A 274 -4.64 6.72 8.28
N GLY A 275 -5.26 6.75 7.11
CA GLY A 275 -6.68 6.47 6.92
C GLY A 275 -7.01 5.00 7.19
N ALA A 276 -8.27 4.64 6.94
CA ALA A 276 -8.73 3.26 7.13
C ALA A 276 -7.87 2.27 6.33
N ALA A 277 -7.50 1.15 6.94
CA ALA A 277 -6.59 0.18 6.33
C ALA A 277 -7.33 -0.78 5.38
N GLN A 278 -6.83 -0.91 4.17
CA GLN A 278 -7.12 -1.98 3.23
C GLN A 278 -6.05 -3.06 3.38
N ASP A 279 -6.39 -4.17 4.03
CA ASP A 279 -5.46 -5.29 4.16
C ASP A 279 -5.21 -5.97 2.80
N CYS A 280 -3.98 -6.44 2.61
CA CYS A 280 -3.50 -7.11 1.39
C CYS A 280 -4.11 -8.50 1.17
N ASP A 281 -4.56 -9.12 2.26
CA ASP A 281 -5.37 -10.34 2.22
C ASP A 281 -6.84 -9.91 2.10
N THR A 282 -7.21 -9.32 0.96
CA THR A 282 -8.64 -9.13 0.68
C THR A 282 -9.30 -10.50 0.67
N MET A 283 -10.50 -10.57 1.23
CA MET A 283 -11.38 -11.75 1.30
C MET A 283 -11.89 -12.16 -0.10
N ASP A 284 -11.07 -12.04 -1.14
CA ASP A 284 -11.29 -12.55 -2.49
C ASP A 284 -10.84 -14.02 -2.55
N THR A 285 -11.17 -14.81 -1.53
CA THR A 285 -11.03 -16.26 -1.63
C THR A 285 -12.21 -16.75 -2.46
N PRO A 286 -12.00 -17.30 -3.66
CA PRO A 286 -13.08 -17.91 -4.46
C PRO A 286 -13.77 -19.08 -3.73
N ASP A 287 -13.17 -19.56 -2.64
CA ASP A 287 -13.71 -20.58 -1.73
C ASP A 287 -14.87 -20.06 -0.86
N ILE A 288 -15.11 -18.74 -0.80
CA ILE A 288 -16.25 -18.18 -0.06
C ILE A 288 -17.59 -18.57 -0.70
N VAL A 289 -17.61 -18.77 -2.02
CA VAL A 289 -18.83 -19.17 -2.75
C VAL A 289 -19.25 -20.59 -2.38
N PRO A 290 -18.38 -21.63 -2.42
CA PRO A 290 -18.70 -22.96 -1.91
C PRO A 290 -19.18 -22.97 -0.45
N ILE A 291 -18.58 -22.18 0.44
CA ILE A 291 -18.96 -22.12 1.86
C ILE A 291 -20.36 -21.52 2.01
N ALA A 292 -20.64 -20.41 1.32
CA ALA A 292 -21.96 -19.77 1.36
C ALA A 292 -23.07 -20.69 0.83
N VAL A 293 -22.81 -21.41 -0.28
CA VAL A 293 -23.75 -22.39 -0.83
C VAL A 293 -23.98 -23.54 0.16
N GLY A 294 -22.92 -24.04 0.81
CA GLY A 294 -23.04 -25.07 1.83
C GLY A 294 -23.91 -24.66 3.01
N CYS A 295 -23.72 -23.45 3.55
CA CYS A 295 -24.54 -22.92 4.63
C CYS A 295 -26.02 -22.75 4.22
N ALA A 296 -26.29 -22.24 3.01
CA ALA A 296 -27.66 -22.06 2.51
C ALA A 296 -28.41 -23.40 2.40
N LEU A 297 -27.75 -24.44 1.88
CA LEU A 297 -28.35 -25.77 1.76
C LEU A 297 -28.62 -26.41 3.13
N ALA A 298 -27.70 -26.26 4.09
CA ALA A 298 -27.88 -26.79 5.44
C ALA A 298 -29.09 -26.14 6.16
N ILE A 299 -29.25 -24.82 6.05
CA ILE A 299 -30.37 -24.08 6.64
C ILE A 299 -31.69 -24.53 6.00
N LEU A 300 -31.74 -24.66 4.68
CA LEU A 300 -32.95 -25.10 3.96
C LEU A 300 -33.39 -26.50 4.45
N VAL A 301 -32.46 -27.45 4.53
CA VAL A 301 -32.75 -28.80 5.02
C VAL A 301 -33.29 -28.78 6.44
N LEU A 302 -32.70 -27.98 7.33
CA LEU A 302 -33.15 -27.85 8.72
C LEU A 302 -34.58 -27.30 8.79
N VAL A 303 -34.90 -26.25 8.02
CA VAL A 303 -36.25 -25.68 7.94
C VAL A 303 -37.25 -26.71 7.43
N VAL A 304 -36.92 -27.46 6.39
CA VAL A 304 -37.78 -28.52 5.85
C VAL A 304 -38.03 -29.62 6.88
N LEU A 305 -37.00 -30.04 7.63
CA LEU A 305 -37.14 -31.04 8.70
C LEU A 305 -38.04 -30.54 9.83
N VAL A 306 -37.88 -29.29 10.28
CA VAL A 306 -38.73 -28.71 11.32
C VAL A 306 -40.18 -28.60 10.85
N ALA A 307 -40.41 -28.09 9.63
CA ALA A 307 -41.75 -28.01 9.04
C ALA A 307 -42.40 -29.40 8.91
N TYR A 308 -41.63 -30.39 8.47
CA TYR A 308 -42.07 -31.78 8.39
C TYR A 308 -42.45 -32.35 9.76
N LEU A 309 -41.64 -32.13 10.79
CA LEU A 309 -41.91 -32.60 12.15
C LEU A 309 -43.17 -31.96 12.74
N ILE A 310 -43.37 -30.65 12.54
CA ILE A 310 -44.59 -29.94 12.97
C ILE A 310 -45.81 -30.47 12.22
N GLY A 311 -45.72 -30.64 10.90
CA GLY A 311 -46.79 -31.19 10.06
C GLY A 311 -47.17 -32.61 10.47
N ARG A 312 -46.16 -33.46 10.71
CA ARG A 312 -46.33 -34.84 11.17
C ARG A 312 -46.98 -34.89 12.54
N LYS A 313 -46.52 -34.09 13.50
CA LYS A 313 -47.12 -34.01 14.85
C LYS A 313 -48.59 -33.55 14.77
N ARG A 314 -48.88 -32.55 13.92
CA ARG A 314 -50.25 -32.08 13.71
C ARG A 314 -51.15 -33.13 13.04
N SER A 315 -50.63 -33.94 12.12
CA SER A 315 -51.37 -35.03 11.47
C SER A 315 -51.70 -36.16 12.45
N GLN A 316 -50.78 -36.49 13.36
CA GLN A 316 -51.00 -37.52 14.39
C GLN A 316 -52.08 -37.10 15.39
N ASN A 317 -52.17 -35.82 15.75
CA ASN A 317 -53.23 -35.29 16.61
C ASN A 317 -54.62 -35.19 15.95
N ARG A 318 -54.79 -35.62 14.69
CA ARG A 318 -56.07 -35.58 13.94
C ARG A 318 -56.63 -36.96 13.57
N GLY A 319 -56.05 -38.05 14.08
CA GLY A 319 -56.56 -39.41 13.85
C GLY A 319 -57.46 -39.90 14.97
N TYR A 320 -58.65 -40.39 14.60
CA TYR A 320 -59.70 -41.05 15.41
C TYR A 320 -60.73 -40.14 16.12
N LEU A 321 -61.62 -39.55 15.32
CA LEU A 321 -63.04 -39.47 15.65
C LEU A 321 -63.81 -40.07 14.47
N SER A 322 -63.92 -41.40 14.46
CA SER A 322 -64.86 -42.14 13.63
C SER A 322 -66.24 -42.08 14.30
N MET A 323 -67.15 -41.33 13.69
CA MET A 323 -68.59 -41.67 13.69
C MET A 323 -68.85 -42.73 12.63
#